data_AF-A0A1F9TRQ0-F1
#
_entry.id   AF-A0A1F9TRQ0-F1
#
_cell.length_a   1.000
_cell.length_b   1.000
_cell.length_c   1.000
_cell.angle_alpha   90.00
_cell.angle_beta   90.00
_cell.angle_gamma   90.00
#
_symmetry.space_group_name_H-M   'P 1'
#
loop_
_entity.id
_entity.type
_entity.pdbx_description
1 polymer ?
#
loop_
_entity_poly.entity_id
_entity_poly.type
_entity_poly.pdbx_seq_one_letter_code
_entity_poly.pdbx_strand_id
1 'polypeptide(L)' 'MKNSEYVIEQYRGNKLVRSFTPTGDKAYPWSMKVNGKRYLRTNGWVLSKVLPTLVEGSRFTTKAVPAFKVEGD' A
#
# COMPACT_ATOMS: atom_id res chain seq x y z
N MET A 1 -9.73 -4.69 -12.93
CA MET A 1 -8.72 -3.78 -12.34
C MET A 1 -7.39 -4.49 -12.30
N LYS A 2 -6.33 -3.93 -12.90
CA LYS A 2 -4.98 -4.51 -12.81
C LYS A 2 -4.26 -3.87 -11.63
N ASN A 3 -3.58 -4.66 -10.80
CA ASN A 3 -2.86 -4.15 -9.63
C ASN A 3 -1.86 -3.04 -10.01
N SER A 4 -1.33 -3.05 -11.23
CA SER A 4 -0.37 -2.07 -11.77
C SER A 4 -0.84 -0.61 -11.81
N GLU A 5 -2.13 -0.35 -11.61
CA GLU A 5 -2.73 0.99 -11.79
C GLU A 5 -2.84 1.79 -10.48
N TYR A 6 -2.62 1.16 -9.33
CA TYR A 6 -2.88 1.76 -8.02
C TYR A 6 -1.78 1.48 -7.00
N VAL A 7 -1.56 2.45 -6.11
CA VAL A 7 -0.80 2.32 -4.87
C VAL A 7 -1.79 2.24 -3.72
N ILE A 8 -1.54 1.34 -2.78
CA ILE A 8 -2.32 1.29 -1.53
C ILE A 8 -1.56 2.08 -0.48
N GLU A 9 -2.20 3.06 0.13
CA GLU A 9 -1.61 3.88 1.18
C GLU A 9 -2.34 3.67 2.49
N GLN A 10 -1.59 3.61 3.59
CA GLN A 10 -2.11 3.54 4.95
C GLN A 10 -1.64 4.75 5.74
N TYR A 11 -2.59 5.43 6.37
CA TYR A 11 -2.40 6.63 7.16
C TYR A 11 -2.77 6.39 8.61
N ARG A 12 -2.10 7.08 9.54
CA ARG A 12 -2.54 7.22 10.93
C ARG A 12 -2.78 8.70 11.19
N GLY A 13 -4.04 9.10 11.33
CA GLY A 13 -4.41 10.51 11.16
C GLY A 13 -4.02 10.99 9.76
N ASN A 14 -3.32 12.12 9.67
CA ASN A 14 -2.87 12.69 8.39
C ASN A 14 -1.47 12.24 7.94
N LYS A 15 -0.83 11.31 8.68
CA LYS A 15 0.54 10.85 8.37
C LYS A 15 0.52 9.55 7.59
N LEU A 16 1.15 9.53 6.41
CA LEU A 16 1.42 8.30 5.67
C LEU A 16 2.40 7.43 6.46
N VAL A 17 1.97 6.23 6.86
CA VAL A 17 2.81 5.29 7.62
C VAL A 17 3.32 4.14 6.78
N ARG A 18 2.63 3.82 5.68
CA ARG A 18 3.01 2.73 4.78
C ARG A 18 2.36 2.93 3.42
N SER A 19 3.07 2.60 2.34
CA SER A 19 2.48 2.44 1.01
C SER A 19 2.89 1.10 0.39
N PHE A 20 2.07 0.62 -0.53
CA PHE A 20 2.28 -0.60 -1.31
C PHE A 20 2.19 -0.25 -2.80
N THR A 21 3.32 -0.34 -3.48
CA THR A 21 3.43 -0.05 -4.91
C THR A 21 3.57 -1.36 -5.69
N PRO A 22 2.86 -1.55 -6.80
CA PRO A 22 3.02 -2.72 -7.66
C PRO A 22 4.44 -2.79 -8.25
N THR A 23 4.99 -3.99 -8.44
CA THR A 23 6.38 -4.18 -8.93
C THR A 23 6.49 -4.84 -10.29
N GLY A 24 5.41 -5.48 -10.78
CA GLY A 24 5.44 -6.32 -11.99
C GLY A 24 6.03 -7.73 -11.78
N ASP A 25 6.66 -8.00 -10.63
CA ASP A 25 7.17 -9.32 -10.27
C ASP A 25 6.01 -10.25 -9.85
N LYS A 26 5.93 -11.45 -10.45
CA LYS A 26 4.88 -12.43 -10.13
C LYS A 26 5.05 -13.05 -8.74
N ALA A 27 6.28 -13.25 -8.28
CA ALA A 27 6.57 -13.81 -6.96
C ALA A 27 6.35 -12.79 -5.84
N TYR A 28 6.73 -11.54 -6.10
CA TYR A 28 6.58 -10.43 -5.16
C TYR A 28 5.88 -9.22 -5.80
N PRO A 29 4.57 -9.28 -6.02
CA PRO A 29 3.82 -8.28 -6.78
C PRO A 29 3.75 -6.89 -6.14
N TRP A 30 4.20 -6.74 -4.90
CA TRP A 30 4.16 -5.48 -4.17
C TRP A 30 5.51 -5.10 -3.57
N SER A 31 5.79 -3.81 -3.56
CA SER A 31 6.87 -3.16 -2.83
C SER A 31 6.24 -2.31 -1.73
N MET A 32 6.48 -2.69 -0.48
CA MET A 32 6.06 -1.93 0.69
C MET A 32 7.11 -0.87 1.03
N LYS A 33 6.75 0.41 1.05
CA LYS A 33 7.56 1.48 1.62
C LYS A 33 7.09 1.80 3.03
N VAL A 34 7.99 1.75 4.01
CA VAL A 34 7.73 2.09 5.41
C VAL A 34 9.00 2.65 6.05
N ASN A 35 8.91 3.79 6.73
CA ASN A 35 10.05 4.44 7.39
C ASN A 35 11.29 4.57 6.47
N GLY A 36 11.08 4.95 5.21
CA GLY A 36 12.16 5.10 4.21
C GLY A 36 12.70 3.79 3.62
N LYS A 37 12.32 2.63 4.15
CA LYS A 37 12.78 1.31 3.67
C LYS A 37 11.77 0.67 2.72
N ARG A 38 12.26 -0.11 1.76
CA ARG A 38 11.46 -0.86 0.78
C ARG A 38 11.56 -2.36 1.02
N TYR A 39 10.44 -3.05 0.90
CA TYR A 39 10.37 -4.50 1.08
C TYR A 39 9.45 -5.15 0.04
N LEU A 40 9.95 -6.16 -0.65
CA LEU A 40 9.15 -6.98 -1.56
C LEU A 40 8.17 -7.87 -0.79
N ARG A 41 6.92 -7.94 -1.27
CA ARG A 41 5.80 -8.59 -0.57
C ARG A 41 4.86 -9.32 -1.53
N THR A 42 4.34 -10.43 -1.02
CA THR A 42 3.32 -11.24 -1.68
C THR A 42 1.92 -10.63 -1.49
N ASN A 43 0.96 -11.03 -2.34
CA ASN A 43 -0.45 -10.63 -2.20
C ASN A 43 -1.01 -10.95 -0.80
N GLY A 44 -0.81 -12.19 -0.32
CA GLY A 44 -1.30 -12.61 0.99
C GLY A 44 -0.74 -11.77 2.13
N TRP A 45 0.54 -11.41 2.07
CA TRP A 45 1.14 -10.54 3.08
C TRP A 45 0.53 -9.14 3.05
N VAL A 46 0.38 -8.52 1.87
CA VAL A 46 -0.24 -7.19 1.75
C VAL A 46 -1.68 -7.22 2.27
N LEU A 47 -2.48 -8.22 1.89
CA LEU A 47 -3.85 -8.36 2.37
C LEU A 47 -3.93 -8.48 3.89
N SER A 48 -3.03 -9.23 4.52
CA SER A 48 -2.96 -9.34 5.99
C SER A 48 -2.73 -8.00 6.71
N LYS A 49 -2.22 -6.98 6.00
CA LYS A 49 -2.01 -5.63 6.54
C LYS A 49 -3.10 -4.64 6.16
N VAL A 50 -3.77 -4.87 5.04
CA VAL A 50 -4.84 -4.01 4.53
C VAL A 50 -6.17 -4.36 5.20
N LEU A 51 -6.57 -5.63 5.22
CA LEU A 51 -7.90 -6.04 5.72
C LEU A 51 -8.20 -5.56 7.15
N PRO A 52 -7.26 -5.62 8.13
CA PRO A 52 -7.52 -5.11 9.48
C PRO A 52 -7.74 -3.59 9.58
N THR A 53 -7.46 -2.85 8.50
CA THR A 53 -7.65 -1.39 8.46
C THR A 53 -8.94 -0.96 7.79
N LEU A 54 -9.68 -1.90 7.20
CA LEU A 54 -10.96 -1.63 6.53
C LEU A 54 -12.17 -1.82 7.46
N VAL A 55 -11.94 -2.19 8.71
CA VAL A 55 -12.99 -2.34 9.73
C VAL A 55 -13.35 -0.99 10.34
N GLU A 56 -14.60 -0.85 10.76
CA GLU A 56 -15.08 0.33 11.48
C GLU A 56 -14.29 0.55 12.79
N GLY A 57 -14.00 1.80 13.12
CA GLY A 57 -13.21 2.15 14.30
C GLY A 57 -11.70 1.91 14.16
N SER A 58 -11.21 1.51 12.98
CA SER A 58 -9.77 1.39 12.75
C SER A 58 -9.07 2.74 12.96
N ARG A 59 -7.93 2.71 13.66
CA ARG A 59 -7.06 3.89 13.83
C ARG A 59 -6.27 4.22 12.56
N PHE A 60 -6.34 3.35 11.55
CA PHE A 60 -5.68 3.53 10.28
C PHE A 60 -6.71 3.80 9.19
N THR A 61 -6.38 4.73 8.30
CA THR A 61 -7.15 4.98 7.09
C THR A 61 -6.39 4.39 5.92
N THR A 62 -7.04 3.50 5.15
CA THR A 62 -6.46 2.93 3.94
C THR A 62 -7.12 3.54 2.71
N LYS A 63 -6.30 3.94 1.73
CA LYS A 63 -6.74 4.52 0.46
C LYS A 63 -6.06 3.77 -0.69
N ALA A 64 -6.80 3.56 -1.78
CA ALA A 64 -6.22 3.20 -3.06
C ALA A 64 -6.08 4.48 -3.89
N VAL A 65 -4.84 4.85 -4.24
CA VAL A 65 -4.54 6.04 -5.03
C VAL A 65 -3.99 5.62 -6.39
N PRO A 66 -4.31 6.32 -7.49
CA PRO A 66 -3.75 5.96 -8.79
C PRO A 66 -2.23 6.12 -8.82
N ALA A 67 -1.51 5.14 -9.40
CA ALA A 67 -0.05 5.09 -9.36
C ALA A 67 0.65 6.27 -10.07
N PHE A 68 -0.02 6.91 -11.03
CA PHE A 68 0.49 8.07 -11.78
C PHE A 68 0.47 9.39 -10.99
N LYS A 69 -0.07 9.43 -9.77
CA LYS A 69 -0.09 10.63 -8.91
C LYS A 69 1.04 10.69 -7.87
N VAL A 70 1.96 9.73 -7.87
CA VAL A 70 3.02 9.61 -6.85
C VAL A 70 4.37 10.20 -7.33
N GLU A 71 4.45 10.66 -8.58
CA GLU A 71 5.56 11.49 -9.07
C GLU A 71 5.15 12.97 -9.01
N GLY A 72 5.56 13.66 -7.95
CA GLY A 72 5.29 15.08 -7.79
C GLY A 72 5.45 15.56 -6.36
N ASP A 73 6.70 15.55 -5.87
CA ASP A 73 7.25 16.44 -4.83
C ASP A 73 8.77 16.47 -5.00
#